data_AF-A0A857DHC4-F1
#
_entry.id   AF-A0A857DHC4-F1
#
_cell.length_a   1.000
_cell.length_b   1.000
_cell.length_c   1.000
_cell.angle_alpha   90.00
_cell.angle_beta   90.00
_cell.angle_gamma   90.00
#
_symmetry.space_group_name_H-M   'P 1'
#
loop_
_entity.id
_entity.type
_entity.pdbx_description
1 polymer ?
#
loop_
_entity_poly.entity_id
_entity_poly.type
_entity_poly.pdbx_seq_one_letter_code
_entity_poly.pdbx_strand_id
1 'polypeptide(L)'
;MVHEHHEHEGQACQCGHHHDEHHDQHEQHEKTTLCNQEEITVTHHEGAVIFSAERVIAKEYSWVRDRLNKELQSLAGWVEDQGGLVGHIKAFLIETGYSCMLSTTGGDVQIKETLKPKVTVNIALIVFIKNESELYSKLAETLKELAN
;
A
#
# COMPACT_ATOMS: atom_id res chain seq x y z
N MET A 1 -70.24 -29.84 7.72
CA MET A 1 -69.58 -28.74 6.99
C MET A 1 -68.70 -29.40 5.94
N VAL A 2 -69.05 -29.16 4.69
CA VAL A 2 -68.49 -29.77 3.49
C VAL A 2 -67.37 -28.86 2.99
N HIS A 3 -66.23 -29.41 2.55
CA HIS A 3 -65.67 -29.11 1.24
C HIS A 3 -64.59 -30.11 0.87
N GLU A 4 -64.91 -30.86 -0.18
CA GLU A 4 -64.06 -31.79 -0.93
C GLU A 4 -63.05 -31.04 -1.83
N HIS A 5 -62.04 -31.80 -2.23
CA HIS A 5 -60.94 -31.58 -3.18
C HIS A 5 -61.24 -30.70 -4.41
N HIS A 6 -60.25 -29.95 -4.89
CA HIS A 6 -59.44 -30.33 -6.07
C HIS A 6 -58.38 -29.29 -6.44
N GLU A 7 -57.26 -29.80 -6.95
CA GLU A 7 -56.08 -29.12 -7.47
C GLU A 7 -56.37 -28.24 -8.69
N HIS A 8 -55.55 -27.20 -8.89
CA HIS A 8 -55.34 -26.59 -10.21
C HIS A 8 -53.87 -26.15 -10.35
N GLU A 9 -53.11 -26.92 -11.15
CA GLU A 9 -52.00 -26.40 -11.93
C GLU A 9 -52.56 -25.68 -13.18
N GLY A 10 -51.90 -24.62 -13.64
CA GLY A 10 -52.03 -24.13 -15.02
C GLY A 10 -52.23 -22.63 -15.23
N GLN A 11 -51.12 -21.95 -15.56
CA GLN A 11 -50.97 -21.04 -16.71
C GLN A 11 -51.31 -19.53 -16.61
N ALA A 12 -50.21 -18.75 -16.73
CA ALA A 12 -50.01 -17.44 -17.39
C ALA A 12 -50.77 -16.18 -16.92
N CYS A 13 -50.02 -15.18 -16.43
CA CYS A 13 -49.88 -13.87 -17.12
C CYS A 13 -48.88 -12.91 -16.44
N GLN A 14 -48.19 -12.17 -17.32
CA GLN A 14 -47.18 -11.11 -17.16
C GLN A 14 -47.42 -10.02 -16.11
N CYS A 15 -46.34 -9.66 -15.39
CA CYS A 15 -45.86 -8.30 -15.06
C CYS A 15 -44.56 -8.50 -14.26
N GLY A 16 -43.41 -7.86 -14.44
CA GLY A 16 -43.07 -6.52 -14.89
C GLY A 16 -41.97 -6.04 -13.94
N HIS A 17 -40.73 -5.93 -14.43
CA HIS A 17 -39.59 -5.15 -13.92
C HIS A 17 -39.20 -5.24 -12.42
N HIS A 18 -37.99 -5.74 -12.15
CA HIS A 18 -36.85 -4.89 -11.76
C HIS A 18 -35.56 -5.71 -11.81
N HIS A 19 -34.52 -5.10 -12.37
CA HIS A 19 -33.17 -5.65 -12.41
C HIS A 19 -32.62 -5.74 -10.98
N ASP A 20 -32.20 -6.93 -10.56
CA ASP A 20 -31.23 -7.09 -9.48
C ASP A 20 -29.88 -6.61 -10.01
N GLU A 21 -29.65 -5.30 -9.92
CA GLU A 21 -28.31 -4.72 -9.99
C GLU A 21 -27.58 -5.08 -8.69
N HIS A 22 -26.92 -6.23 -8.69
CA HIS A 22 -25.81 -6.48 -7.78
C HIS A 22 -24.72 -5.44 -8.06
N HIS A 23 -24.69 -4.40 -7.24
CA HIS A 23 -23.55 -3.48 -7.13
C HIS A 23 -22.33 -4.26 -6.63
N ASP A 24 -21.57 -4.82 -7.58
CA ASP A 24 -20.14 -5.06 -7.40
C ASP A 24 -19.49 -3.71 -7.15
N GLN A 25 -19.27 -3.39 -5.87
CA GLN A 25 -18.38 -2.32 -5.45
C GLN A 25 -16.93 -2.78 -5.72
N HIS A 26 -16.56 -2.76 -6.99
CA HIS A 26 -15.16 -2.62 -7.37
C HIS A 26 -14.72 -1.22 -6.92
N GLU A 27 -14.18 -1.14 -5.70
CA GLU A 27 -13.32 -0.03 -5.30
C GLU A 27 -12.08 -0.05 -6.20
N GLN A 28 -12.22 0.52 -7.41
CA GLN A 28 -11.08 0.93 -8.21
C GLN A 28 -10.46 2.12 -7.48
N HIS A 29 -9.53 1.82 -6.58
CA HIS A 29 -8.51 2.75 -6.17
C HIS A 29 -7.67 3.09 -7.41
N GLU A 30 -8.15 4.05 -8.19
CA GLU A 30 -7.38 4.72 -9.23
C GLU A 30 -6.24 5.47 -8.51
N LYS A 31 -5.11 4.78 -8.28
CA LYS A 31 -3.89 5.37 -7.71
C LYS A 31 -3.28 6.27 -8.79
N THR A 32 -3.87 7.44 -8.97
CA THR A 32 -3.38 8.49 -9.85
C THR A 32 -1.99 8.88 -9.39
N THR A 33 -1.00 8.52 -10.21
CA THR A 33 0.42 8.76 -9.97
C THR A 33 0.72 10.25 -10.14
N LEU A 34 0.82 11.01 -9.05
CA LEU A 34 1.42 12.34 -9.03
C LEU A 34 2.20 12.59 -7.72
N CYS A 35 3.54 12.57 -7.87
CA CYS A 35 4.56 13.33 -7.13
C CYS A 35 4.40 13.61 -5.62
N ASN A 36 5.32 13.06 -4.82
CA ASN A 36 5.75 13.53 -3.49
C ASN A 36 4.70 13.56 -2.37
N GLN A 37 4.02 12.44 -2.11
CA GLN A 37 3.27 12.27 -0.86
C GLN A 37 3.90 11.16 -0.03
N GLU A 38 4.47 11.55 1.11
CA GLU A 38 4.70 10.65 2.24
C GLU A 38 3.32 10.23 2.74
N GLU A 39 2.75 9.15 2.17
CA GLU A 39 1.48 8.62 2.66
C GLU A 39 1.76 7.77 3.90
N ILE A 40 1.89 8.44 5.04
CA ILE A 40 1.91 7.79 6.35
C ILE A 40 0.47 7.55 6.77
N THR A 41 0.07 6.28 6.85
CA THR A 41 -1.22 5.86 7.41
C THR A 41 -1.02 5.43 8.86
N VAL A 42 -1.96 5.81 9.73
CA VAL A 42 -1.96 5.42 11.15
C VAL A 42 -3.25 4.67 11.46
N THR A 43 -3.12 3.48 12.04
CA THR A 43 -4.24 2.67 12.52
C THR A 43 -3.94 2.12 13.92
N HIS A 44 -4.95 1.58 14.59
CA HIS A 44 -4.85 1.08 15.96
C HIS A 44 -5.39 -0.34 16.05
N HIS A 45 -4.70 -1.21 16.78
CA HIS A 45 -5.14 -2.59 17.00
C HIS A 45 -4.69 -3.07 18.38
N GLU A 46 -5.62 -3.51 19.23
CA GLU A 46 -5.34 -4.09 20.56
C GLU A 46 -4.40 -3.25 21.44
N GLY A 47 -4.55 -1.91 21.40
CA GLY A 47 -3.72 -0.97 22.15
C GLY A 47 -2.34 -0.69 21.52
N ALA A 48 -2.01 -1.33 20.40
CA ALA A 48 -0.89 -0.96 19.56
C ALA A 48 -1.29 0.13 18.55
N VAL A 49 -0.31 0.94 18.20
CA VAL A 49 -0.37 1.94 17.15
C VAL A 49 0.43 1.41 15.98
N ILE A 50 -0.19 1.44 14.81
CA ILE A 50 0.34 0.89 13.57
C ILE A 50 0.55 2.04 12.59
N PHE A 51 1.81 2.33 12.29
CA PHE A 51 2.19 3.25 11.23
C PHE A 51 2.57 2.46 9.99
N SER A 52 2.04 2.84 8.84
CA SER A 52 2.46 2.33 7.52
C SER A 52 2.88 3.49 6.64
N ALA A 53 3.96 3.35 5.89
CA ALA A 53 4.44 4.39 5.00
C ALA A 53 5.01 3.81 3.71
N GLU A 54 4.74 4.47 2.58
CA GLU A 54 5.33 4.18 1.28
C GLU A 54 6.12 5.40 0.78
N ARG A 55 7.32 5.18 0.23
CA ARG A 55 8.11 6.24 -0.43
C ARG A 55 8.96 5.71 -1.57
N VAL A 56 9.03 6.45 -2.68
CA VAL A 56 9.95 6.18 -3.79
C VAL A 56 11.20 7.05 -3.66
N ILE A 57 12.37 6.42 -3.76
CA ILE A 57 13.69 7.07 -3.61
C ILE A 57 14.50 6.84 -4.88
N ALA A 58 14.97 7.91 -5.53
CA ALA A 58 15.79 7.84 -6.74
C ALA A 58 17.28 7.64 -6.41
N LYS A 59 17.60 6.53 -5.74
CA LYS A 59 18.97 6.13 -5.35
C LYS A 59 19.18 4.63 -5.55
N GLU A 60 20.44 4.20 -5.47
CA GLU A 60 20.85 2.80 -5.54
C GLU A 60 20.27 1.96 -4.40
N TYR A 61 19.89 0.72 -4.69
CA TYR A 61 19.29 -0.19 -3.70
C TYR A 61 20.18 -0.42 -2.48
N SER A 62 21.49 -0.61 -2.67
CA SER A 62 22.44 -0.83 -1.57
C SER A 62 22.49 0.35 -0.61
N TRP A 63 22.51 1.58 -1.14
CA TRP A 63 22.51 2.80 -0.34
C TRP A 63 21.21 2.91 0.47
N VAL A 64 20.06 2.70 -0.17
CA VAL A 64 18.75 2.79 0.50
C VAL A 64 18.63 1.73 1.59
N ARG A 65 19.02 0.48 1.31
CA ARG A 65 19.03 -0.62 2.28
C ARG A 65 19.88 -0.29 3.50
N ASP A 66 21.11 0.17 3.29
CA ASP A 66 22.05 0.39 4.39
C ASP A 66 21.65 1.60 5.23
N ARG A 67 21.13 2.66 4.59
CA ARG A 67 20.56 3.81 5.31
C ARG A 67 19.32 3.40 6.09
N LEU A 68 18.36 2.74 5.45
CA LEU A 68 17.12 2.31 6.08
C LEU A 68 17.39 1.39 7.28
N ASN A 69 18.35 0.47 7.19
CA ASN A 69 18.72 -0.38 8.31
C ASN A 69 19.10 0.43 9.57
N LYS A 70 19.87 1.51 9.40
CA LYS A 70 20.24 2.41 10.51
C LYS A 70 19.03 3.19 11.03
N GLU A 71 18.17 3.66 10.12
CA GLU A 71 16.97 4.40 10.47
C GLU A 71 15.95 3.53 11.24
N LEU A 72 15.75 2.27 10.86
CA LEU A 72 14.88 1.36 11.59
C LEU A 72 15.40 1.07 13.00
N GLN A 73 16.73 0.93 13.15
CA GLN A 73 17.35 0.81 14.48
C GLN A 73 17.16 2.08 15.30
N SER A 74 17.31 3.26 14.69
CA SER A 74 17.06 4.54 15.36
C SER A 74 15.60 4.71 15.78
N LEU A 75 14.65 4.28 14.95
CA LEU A 75 13.22 4.32 15.27
C LEU A 75 12.89 3.40 16.45
N ALA A 76 13.44 2.18 16.46
CA ALA A 76 13.27 1.24 17.56
C ALA A 76 13.80 1.80 18.88
N GLY A 77 15.05 2.30 18.89
CA GLY A 77 15.65 2.89 20.08
C GLY A 77 14.89 4.14 20.55
N TRP A 78 14.43 4.99 19.63
CA TRP A 78 13.63 6.16 19.99
C TRP A 78 12.31 5.77 20.66
N VAL A 79 11.62 4.72 20.19
CA VAL A 79 10.39 4.22 20.82
C VAL A 79 10.66 3.74 22.25
N GLU A 80 11.75 3.01 22.46
CA GLU A 80 12.17 2.53 23.78
C GLU A 80 12.54 3.68 24.73
N ASP A 81 13.24 4.71 24.22
CA ASP A 81 13.61 5.91 24.98
C ASP A 81 12.39 6.71 25.45
N GLN A 82 11.29 6.67 24.69
CA GLN A 82 10.00 7.25 25.09
C GLN A 82 9.21 6.35 26.08
N GLY A 83 9.81 5.25 26.53
CA GLY A 83 9.17 4.26 27.39
C GLY A 83 8.10 3.42 26.68
N GLY A 84 8.13 3.38 25.35
CA GLY A 84 7.28 2.53 24.53
C GLY A 84 7.82 1.11 24.37
N LEU A 85 7.02 0.24 23.76
CA LEU A 85 7.40 -1.13 23.42
C LEU A 85 7.32 -1.34 21.91
N VAL A 86 8.38 -1.91 21.33
CA VAL A 86 8.39 -2.31 19.92
C VAL A 86 7.75 -3.69 19.79
N GLY A 87 6.64 -3.77 19.05
CA GLY A 87 6.07 -5.05 18.63
C GLY A 87 6.79 -5.56 17.37
N HIS A 88 6.66 -4.81 16.28
CA HIS A 88 7.36 -5.09 15.03
C HIS A 88 7.69 -3.81 14.28
N ILE A 89 8.93 -3.67 13.83
CA ILE A 89 9.32 -2.67 12.84
C ILE A 89 9.88 -3.43 11.64
N LYS A 90 9.24 -3.29 10.49
CA LYS A 90 9.59 -4.01 9.26
C LYS A 90 9.61 -3.05 8.08
N ALA A 91 10.45 -3.36 7.11
CA ALA A 91 10.43 -2.68 5.84
C ALA A 91 10.58 -3.65 4.67
N PHE A 92 10.05 -3.26 3.52
CA PHE A 92 10.14 -3.96 2.27
C PHE A 92 10.66 -3.02 1.18
N LEU A 93 11.63 -3.49 0.40
CA LEU A 93 12.31 -2.70 -0.62
C LEU A 93 12.10 -3.33 -2.00
N ILE A 94 11.75 -2.51 -2.98
CA ILE A 94 11.59 -2.94 -4.38
C ILE A 94 12.47 -2.06 -5.25
N GLU A 95 13.45 -2.65 -5.94
CA GLU A 95 14.26 -1.94 -6.93
C GLU A 95 13.58 -1.91 -8.30
N THR A 96 13.60 -0.75 -8.94
CA THR A 96 13.10 -0.50 -10.28
C THR A 96 14.03 0.45 -11.01
N GLY A 97 13.80 0.65 -12.31
CA GLY A 97 14.47 1.70 -13.07
C GLY A 97 15.49 1.24 -14.11
N TYR A 98 15.67 -0.07 -14.28
CA TYR A 98 16.26 -0.60 -15.49
C TYR A 98 15.20 -0.64 -16.59
N SER A 99 15.47 0.02 -17.72
CA SER A 99 14.63 -0.06 -18.91
C SER A 99 15.46 -0.27 -20.16
N CYS A 100 14.88 -0.98 -21.13
CA CYS A 100 15.49 -1.24 -22.42
C CYS A 100 14.47 -0.91 -23.51
N MET A 101 14.86 -0.04 -24.44
CA MET A 101 14.11 0.25 -25.65
C MET A 101 14.71 -0.56 -26.80
N LEU A 102 13.86 -1.35 -27.47
CA LEU A 102 14.20 -2.05 -28.69
C LEU A 102 13.36 -1.42 -29.82
N SER A 103 14.01 -0.93 -30.87
CA SER A 103 13.32 -0.27 -31.99
C SER A 103 13.94 -0.64 -33.34
N THR A 104 13.11 -0.63 -34.39
CA THR A 104 13.55 -0.80 -35.78
C THR A 104 12.63 0.01 -36.69
N THR A 105 13.16 0.54 -37.79
CA THR A 105 12.39 1.16 -38.88
C THR A 105 12.40 0.28 -40.14
N GLY A 106 12.60 -1.03 -39.96
CA GLY A 106 12.96 -1.99 -41.01
C GLY A 106 14.46 -2.24 -41.02
N GLY A 107 14.88 -3.52 -40.97
CA GLY A 107 16.28 -3.93 -40.79
C GLY A 107 16.62 -4.24 -39.33
N ASP A 108 17.90 -4.10 -38.97
CA ASP A 108 18.42 -4.47 -37.65
C ASP A 108 17.74 -3.72 -36.49
N VAL A 109 17.65 -4.39 -35.34
CA VAL A 109 17.08 -3.82 -34.11
C VAL A 109 18.12 -2.97 -33.39
N GLN A 110 17.77 -1.72 -33.10
CA GLN A 110 18.53 -0.84 -32.23
C GLN A 110 18.11 -1.07 -30.79
N ILE A 111 19.10 -1.18 -29.90
CA ILE A 111 18.90 -1.39 -28.47
C ILE A 111 19.44 -0.17 -27.73
N LYS A 112 18.61 0.41 -26.86
CA LYS A 112 18.99 1.50 -25.97
C LYS A 112 18.59 1.16 -24.55
N GLU A 113 19.60 0.91 -23.72
CA GLU A 113 19.43 0.65 -22.29
C GLU A 113 19.46 1.97 -21.52
N THR A 114 18.75 2.01 -20.40
CA THR A 114 18.71 3.15 -19.49
C THR A 114 18.60 2.63 -18.07
N LEU A 115 19.55 3.03 -17.22
CA LEU A 115 19.51 2.77 -15.78
C LEU A 115 19.19 4.07 -15.05
N LYS A 116 18.04 4.09 -14.38
CA LYS A 116 17.60 5.17 -13.49
C LYS A 116 17.13 4.56 -12.17
N PRO A 117 18.05 4.19 -11.26
CA PRO A 117 17.73 3.45 -10.04
C PRO A 117 16.64 4.15 -9.24
N LYS A 118 15.62 3.37 -8.85
CA LYS A 118 14.52 3.82 -8.01
C LYS A 118 14.16 2.69 -7.06
N VAL A 119 14.07 3.01 -5.78
CA VAL A 119 13.67 2.05 -4.75
C VAL A 119 12.37 2.50 -4.13
N THR A 120 11.35 1.63 -4.18
CA THR A 120 10.15 1.81 -3.38
C THR A 120 10.40 1.21 -2.01
N VAL A 121 10.25 2.02 -0.97
CA VAL A 121 10.34 1.65 0.44
C VAL A 121 8.96 1.59 1.02
N ASN A 122 8.60 0.45 1.60
CA ASN A 122 7.41 0.28 2.43
C ASN A 122 7.86 0.04 3.86
N ILE A 123 7.35 0.78 4.83
CA ILE A 123 7.67 0.62 6.26
C ILE A 123 6.38 0.36 7.02
N ALA A 124 6.41 -0.58 7.97
CA ALA A 124 5.36 -0.76 8.95
C ALA A 124 5.95 -0.81 10.36
N LEU A 125 5.41 0.00 11.27
CA LEU A 125 5.75 0.03 12.68
C LEU A 125 4.51 -0.35 13.48
N ILE A 126 4.64 -1.34 14.35
CA ILE A 126 3.62 -1.78 15.30
C ILE A 126 4.23 -1.61 16.68
N VAL A 127 3.76 -0.60 17.42
CA VAL A 127 4.37 -0.21 18.69
C VAL A 127 3.31 0.14 19.74
N PHE A 128 3.68 0.06 21.00
CA PHE A 128 2.86 0.54 22.12
C PHE A 128 3.52 1.80 22.67
N ILE A 129 2.91 2.96 22.46
CA ILE A 129 3.48 4.25 22.86
C ILE A 129 2.38 5.21 23.29
N LYS A 130 2.71 6.17 24.17
CA LYS A 130 1.76 7.20 24.63
C LYS A 130 1.66 8.39 23.67
N ASN A 131 2.75 8.75 23.01
CA ASN A 131 2.84 9.94 22.16
C ASN A 131 3.00 9.57 20.68
N GLU A 132 1.87 9.32 20.03
CA GLU A 132 1.80 8.94 18.62
C GLU A 132 2.24 10.07 17.68
N SER A 133 1.98 11.32 18.06
CA SER A 133 2.30 12.51 17.25
C SER A 133 3.82 12.69 17.08
N GLU A 134 4.58 12.41 18.14
CA GLU A 134 6.04 12.45 18.08
C GLU A 134 6.59 11.30 17.23
N LEU A 135 6.02 10.11 17.33
CA LEU A 135 6.41 8.98 16.47
C LEU A 135 6.12 9.26 14.99
N TYR A 136 4.95 9.85 14.68
CA TYR A 136 4.63 10.32 13.34
C TYR A 136 5.71 11.27 12.81
N SER A 137 6.08 12.26 13.62
CA SER A 137 7.08 13.27 13.27
C SER A 137 8.45 12.62 13.03
N LYS A 138 8.83 11.67 13.87
CA LYS A 138 10.08 10.92 13.73
C LYS A 138 10.10 10.07 12.45
N LEU A 139 9.00 9.37 12.15
CA LEU A 139 8.88 8.58 10.92
C LEU A 139 8.95 9.47 9.68
N ALA A 140 8.26 10.61 9.69
CA ALA A 140 8.30 11.57 8.59
C ALA A 140 9.72 12.13 8.37
N GLU A 141 10.45 12.44 9.44
CA GLU A 141 11.87 12.84 9.37
C GLU A 141 12.73 11.73 8.75
N THR A 142 12.63 10.49 9.22
CA THR A 142 13.33 9.33 8.65
C THR A 142 13.06 9.19 7.15
N LEU A 143 11.80 9.32 6.73
CA LEU A 143 11.44 9.25 5.31
C LEU A 143 12.11 10.37 4.50
N LYS A 144 12.18 11.59 5.05
CA LYS A 144 12.82 12.74 4.39
C LYS A 144 14.32 12.52 4.24
N GLU A 145 14.98 12.04 5.28
CA GLU A 145 16.41 11.73 5.24
C GLU A 145 16.76 10.63 4.24
N LEU A 146 15.85 9.68 4.02
CA LEU A 146 16.02 8.64 3.00
C LEU A 146 15.95 9.19 1.56
N ALA A 147 15.30 10.34 1.36
CA ALA A 147 15.18 10.98 0.04
C ALA A 147 16.30 11.98 -0.28
N ASN A 148 17.01 12.48 0.75
CA ASN A 148 18.16 13.38 0.62
C ASN A 148 19.45 12.60 0.37
#